data_AF-A0A3L8P4F5-F1
#
_entry.id   AF-A0A3L8P4F5-F1
#
_cell.length_a   1.000
_cell.length_b   1.000
_cell.length_c   1.000
_cell.angle_alpha   90.00
_cell.angle_beta   90.00
_cell.angle_gamma   90.00
#
_symmetry.space_group_name_H-M   'P 1'
#
loop_
_entity.id
_entity.type
_entity.pdbx_description
1 polymer ?
#
loop_
_entity_poly.entity_id
_entity_poly.type
_entity_poly.pdbx_seq_one_letter_code
_entity_poly.pdbx_strand_id
1 'polypeptide(L)'
;MTTRLNTSRLVADAVRLGYGERTVVDGLSLHVPDGQVTAIVGANACGKSTLLRGMARLLAPASGGVLLDGELVHRRPTREVAKVLGLLPQSPVTPEGITVADLVARGRYPHQRFFVRRSSQDDEAVARALELTGTVDLAERCVDELSGGQRQRVWVAMALAQETELLLLDEPTSYLDLAHQVDLLDLLHELNAERGTTIVMVLHELNLAARYADRLVVMKDGGIVAEGPPAVLTEQVVEDAFGLRSRVVPDPVTGTPLVVPIGRRHQHSHQHSHQQAHEERERHRMIIEEVRVARRERLSPSFVRVELTGQGLAELGVDGPTYDQRIKLVFPGAAGTLPRLEAGPPGEYSWYSDWQALPEAERGHMRTYTVRDLYGSGEARRLVVDVVVHPAHDPGDVGPGAAWAEQVQPGDAVVVVGPKIGVDWGGIAFAPGTADDLLLVGDETAVPAVAAILGQLPADARGTAYLEVPWVEDIQQLRAPRGVEVVWLSRCGEAPGSHVVPALRRHLGLGGDAVVERAENEIWDEPEVPVAAGRYAWIAGESGVVRTLRRTLVSEAGWDKGEVAFMGYWRIGVAMA
;
A
#
# COMPACT_ATOMS: atom_id res chain seq x y z
N MET A 1 22.13 4.74 -53.64
CA MET A 1 21.19 4.53 -52.51
C MET A 1 21.68 5.39 -51.36
N THR A 2 21.12 6.58 -51.25
CA THR A 2 21.51 7.61 -50.29
C THR A 2 20.98 7.21 -48.91
N THR A 3 21.89 7.12 -47.95
CA THR A 3 21.65 6.88 -46.52
C THR A 3 20.60 7.87 -46.01
N ARG A 4 19.39 7.39 -45.65
CA ARG A 4 18.40 8.22 -44.96
C ARG A 4 18.97 8.52 -43.57
N LEU A 5 19.29 9.78 -43.31
CA LEU A 5 19.61 10.25 -41.96
C LEU A 5 18.37 10.04 -41.09
N ASN A 6 18.54 9.33 -39.97
CA ASN A 6 17.51 9.17 -38.93
C ASN A 6 17.11 10.56 -38.41
N THR A 7 15.97 11.09 -38.87
CA THR A 7 15.38 12.32 -38.34
C THR A 7 14.15 11.93 -37.52
N SER A 8 14.27 11.96 -36.19
CA SER A 8 13.13 11.85 -35.27
C SER A 8 12.09 12.92 -35.56
N ARG A 9 10.81 12.52 -35.66
CA ARG A 9 9.71 13.47 -35.91
C ARG A 9 9.40 14.32 -34.69
N LEU A 10 9.46 13.74 -33.49
CA LEU A 10 9.22 14.44 -32.23
C LEU A 10 10.56 14.69 -31.51
N VAL A 11 10.88 15.97 -31.31
CA VAL A 11 12.14 16.41 -30.70
C VAL A 11 11.86 17.45 -29.62
N ALA A 12 12.43 17.25 -28.43
CA ALA A 12 12.62 18.33 -27.48
C ALA A 12 14.04 18.89 -27.69
N ASP A 13 14.15 20.19 -27.99
CA ASP A 13 15.42 20.86 -28.26
C ASP A 13 15.70 21.92 -27.18
N ALA A 14 16.70 21.64 -26.35
CA ALA A 14 17.16 22.47 -25.23
C ALA A 14 16.02 23.07 -24.38
N VAL A 15 14.99 22.27 -24.08
CA VAL A 15 13.78 22.75 -23.43
C VAL A 15 14.02 23.08 -21.95
N ARG A 16 13.54 24.25 -21.53
CA ARG A 16 13.40 24.61 -20.12
C ARG A 16 11.93 24.61 -19.75
N LEU A 17 11.50 23.73 -18.84
CA LEU A 17 10.11 23.56 -18.44
C LEU A 17 9.97 23.77 -16.93
N GLY A 18 8.88 24.39 -16.51
CA GLY A 18 8.68 24.76 -15.11
C GLY A 18 7.29 25.32 -14.85
N TYR A 19 7.00 25.59 -13.58
CA TYR A 19 5.73 26.15 -13.13
C TYR A 19 6.01 27.45 -12.37
N GLY A 20 5.54 28.58 -12.90
CA GLY A 20 5.88 29.91 -12.37
C GLY A 20 7.40 30.14 -12.46
N GLU A 21 8.02 30.48 -11.33
CA GLU A 21 9.48 30.70 -11.23
C GLU A 21 10.29 29.40 -11.05
N ARG A 22 9.63 28.28 -10.73
CA ARG A 22 10.32 27.01 -10.48
C ARG A 22 10.64 26.29 -11.79
N THR A 23 11.93 26.21 -12.14
CA THR A 23 12.41 25.32 -13.21
C THR A 23 12.41 23.87 -12.74
N VAL A 24 11.91 22.95 -13.56
CA VAL A 24 11.84 21.50 -13.29
C VAL A 24 12.69 20.71 -14.29
N VAL A 25 12.72 21.13 -15.55
CA VAL A 25 13.61 20.60 -16.61
C VAL A 25 14.43 21.77 -17.13
N ASP A 26 15.75 21.62 -17.24
CA ASP A 26 16.65 22.71 -17.62
C ASP A 26 17.55 22.33 -18.81
N GLY A 27 17.26 22.87 -19.99
CA GLY A 27 18.08 22.72 -21.19
C GLY A 27 18.13 21.29 -21.76
N LEU A 28 17.11 20.47 -21.51
CA LEU A 28 17.08 19.06 -21.91
C LEU A 28 16.80 18.92 -23.41
N SER A 29 17.54 18.05 -24.08
CA SER A 29 17.27 17.66 -25.47
C SER A 29 16.99 16.16 -25.57
N LEU A 30 15.94 15.78 -26.30
CA LEU A 30 15.52 14.39 -26.49
C LEU A 30 14.98 14.19 -27.90
N HIS A 31 15.47 13.16 -28.58
CA HIS A 31 15.01 12.74 -29.90
C HIS A 31 14.25 11.42 -29.78
N VAL A 32 12.94 11.44 -30.08
CA VAL A 32 12.13 10.21 -30.04
C VAL A 32 12.33 9.44 -31.34
N PRO A 33 12.87 8.20 -31.31
CA PRO A 33 12.99 7.39 -32.51
C PRO A 33 11.62 7.01 -33.06
N ASP A 34 11.39 7.27 -34.35
CA ASP A 34 10.14 6.93 -35.02
C ASP A 34 9.94 5.40 -35.04
N GLY A 35 8.69 4.98 -34.83
CA GLY A 35 8.28 3.58 -34.88
C GLY A 35 8.86 2.71 -33.77
N GLN A 36 9.36 3.31 -32.70
CA GLN A 36 9.89 2.62 -31.52
C GLN A 36 9.12 2.96 -30.26
N VAL A 37 9.23 2.09 -29.26
CA VAL A 37 8.75 2.30 -27.91
C VAL A 37 9.85 2.93 -27.06
N THR A 38 9.64 4.16 -26.60
CA THR A 38 10.53 4.88 -25.70
C THR A 38 9.93 4.94 -24.29
N ALA A 39 10.62 4.38 -23.29
CA ALA A 39 10.23 4.51 -21.89
C ALA A 39 11.09 5.55 -21.16
N ILE A 40 10.44 6.46 -20.43
CA ILE A 40 11.07 7.46 -19.58
C ILE A 40 10.92 7.00 -18.13
N VAL A 41 12.05 6.78 -17.46
CA VAL A 41 12.12 6.35 -16.06
C VAL A 41 12.97 7.31 -15.23
N GLY A 42 12.81 7.27 -13.92
CA GLY A 42 13.50 8.18 -13.00
C GLY A 42 12.79 8.27 -11.66
N ALA A 43 13.48 8.75 -10.63
CA ALA A 43 12.90 8.93 -9.31
C ALA A 43 11.65 9.84 -9.32
N ASN A 44 10.86 9.79 -8.25
CA ASN A 44 9.73 10.70 -8.09
C ASN A 44 10.21 12.16 -8.12
N ALA A 45 9.40 13.03 -8.71
CA ALA A 45 9.70 14.47 -8.87
C ALA A 45 10.94 14.84 -9.71
N CYS A 46 11.53 13.92 -10.50
CA CYS A 46 12.66 14.24 -11.38
C CYS A 46 12.31 14.95 -12.71
N GLY A 47 11.02 15.16 -12.99
CA GLY A 47 10.54 15.94 -14.15
C GLY A 47 9.98 15.14 -15.34
N LYS A 48 9.77 13.81 -15.23
CA LYS A 48 9.24 12.95 -16.32
C LYS A 48 7.92 13.46 -16.91
N SER A 49 6.89 13.59 -16.07
CA SER A 49 5.58 14.09 -16.49
C SER A 49 5.64 15.55 -16.96
N THR A 50 6.58 16.35 -16.44
CA THR A 50 6.81 17.72 -16.93
C THR A 50 7.38 17.72 -18.34
N LEU A 51 8.37 16.88 -18.63
CA LEU A 51 8.92 16.69 -19.97
C LEU A 51 7.83 16.21 -20.93
N LEU A 52 7.09 15.17 -20.55
CA LEU A 52 6.02 14.62 -21.38
C LEU A 52 4.92 15.66 -21.67
N ARG A 53 4.50 16.45 -20.68
CA ARG A 53 3.56 17.58 -20.87
C ARG A 53 4.11 18.66 -21.79
N GLY A 54 5.41 18.93 -21.72
CA GLY A 54 6.10 19.83 -22.66
C GLY A 54 6.01 19.30 -24.09
N MET A 55 6.37 18.04 -24.28
CA MET A 55 6.32 17.36 -25.59
C MET A 55 4.89 17.28 -26.14
N ALA A 56 3.89 17.14 -25.26
CA ALA A 56 2.48 17.11 -25.60
C ALA A 56 1.83 18.50 -25.76
N ARG A 57 2.61 19.59 -25.72
CA ARG A 57 2.13 20.99 -25.84
C ARG A 57 1.22 21.45 -24.69
N LEU A 58 1.11 20.69 -23.60
CA LEU A 58 0.35 21.08 -22.40
C LEU A 58 1.13 22.06 -21.51
N LEU A 59 2.44 22.14 -21.69
CA LEU A 59 3.32 23.06 -20.98
C LEU A 59 4.23 23.76 -21.99
N ALA A 60 4.13 25.09 -22.10
CA ALA A 60 5.01 25.85 -22.98
C ALA A 60 6.42 25.94 -22.35
N PRO A 61 7.49 25.66 -23.11
CA PRO A 61 8.85 25.85 -22.63
C PRO A 61 9.17 27.33 -22.43
N ALA A 62 9.89 27.65 -21.36
CA ALA A 62 10.41 29.00 -21.09
C ALA A 62 11.54 29.37 -22.06
N SER A 63 12.31 28.38 -22.51
CA SER A 63 13.33 28.49 -23.55
C SER A 63 13.49 27.15 -24.28
N GLY A 64 14.11 27.16 -25.47
CA GLY A 64 14.15 26.00 -26.35
C GLY A 64 12.83 25.78 -27.07
N GLY A 65 12.58 24.58 -27.55
CA GLY A 65 11.34 24.26 -28.25
C GLY A 65 11.07 22.77 -28.42
N VAL A 66 9.80 22.43 -28.56
CA VAL A 66 9.38 21.09 -28.99
C VAL A 66 9.03 21.16 -30.47
N LEU A 67 9.67 20.33 -31.27
CA LEU A 67 9.47 20.21 -32.71
C LEU A 67 8.68 18.94 -33.02
N LEU A 68 7.72 19.07 -33.93
CA LEU A 68 6.99 17.97 -34.55
C LEU A 68 7.09 18.12 -36.07
N ASP A 69 7.72 17.15 -36.74
CA ASP A 69 8.05 17.18 -38.17
C ASP A 69 8.96 18.36 -38.56
N GLY A 70 9.88 18.74 -37.66
CA GLY A 70 10.81 19.86 -37.88
C GLY A 70 10.22 21.25 -37.61
N GLU A 71 8.94 21.36 -37.24
CA GLU A 71 8.29 22.62 -36.90
C GLU A 71 7.92 22.71 -35.42
N LEU A 72 8.00 23.90 -34.82
CA LEU A 72 7.59 24.12 -33.43
C LEU A 72 6.12 23.73 -33.21
N VAL A 73 5.87 22.72 -32.36
CA VAL A 73 4.53 22.15 -32.13
C VAL A 73 3.52 23.19 -31.63
N HIS A 74 3.99 24.20 -30.88
CA HIS A 74 3.16 25.29 -30.37
C HIS A 74 2.65 26.23 -31.47
N ARG A 75 3.31 26.28 -32.63
CA ARG A 75 2.91 27.11 -33.79
C ARG A 75 1.95 26.40 -34.73
N ARG A 76 1.83 25.07 -34.62
CA ARG A 76 0.92 24.27 -35.46
C ARG A 76 -0.53 24.37 -34.96
N PRO A 77 -1.55 24.31 -35.84
CA PRO A 77 -2.95 24.27 -35.43
C PRO A 77 -3.23 23.08 -34.51
N THR A 78 -3.93 23.32 -33.38
CA THR A 78 -4.20 22.28 -32.36
C THR A 78 -4.82 21.01 -32.96
N ARG A 79 -5.73 21.19 -33.91
CA ARG A 79 -6.41 20.08 -34.59
C ARG A 79 -5.49 19.24 -35.47
N GLU A 80 -4.49 19.85 -36.11
CA GLU A 80 -3.52 19.11 -36.92
C GLU A 80 -2.55 18.32 -36.05
N VAL A 81 -2.09 18.91 -34.94
CA VAL A 81 -1.28 18.21 -33.94
C VAL A 81 -2.06 17.03 -33.37
N ALA A 82 -3.32 17.23 -32.98
CA ALA A 82 -4.18 16.17 -32.44
C ALA A 82 -4.58 15.10 -33.48
N LYS A 83 -4.20 15.20 -34.75
CA LYS A 83 -4.34 14.07 -35.69
C LYS A 83 -3.13 13.15 -35.71
N VAL A 84 -1.99 13.66 -35.27
CA VAL A 84 -0.69 12.99 -35.36
C VAL A 84 -0.20 12.55 -33.98
N LEU A 85 -0.56 13.29 -32.92
CA LEU A 85 -0.10 13.10 -31.55
C LEU A 85 -1.29 12.86 -30.60
N GLY A 86 -1.34 11.66 -30.00
CA GLY A 86 -2.26 11.29 -28.92
C GLY A 86 -1.61 11.44 -27.55
N LEU A 87 -2.41 11.71 -26.53
CA LEU A 87 -1.93 11.86 -25.15
C LEU A 87 -2.88 11.18 -24.16
N LEU A 88 -2.32 10.35 -23.28
CA LEU A 88 -2.92 9.94 -22.02
C LEU A 88 -2.19 10.65 -20.86
N PRO A 89 -2.81 11.63 -20.18
CA PRO A 89 -2.21 12.25 -19.00
C PRO A 89 -2.37 11.37 -17.76
N GLN A 90 -1.54 11.60 -16.74
CA GLN A 90 -1.51 10.82 -15.48
C GLN A 90 -2.83 10.89 -14.69
N SER A 91 -3.52 12.03 -14.73
CA SER A 91 -4.78 12.24 -14.01
C SER A 91 -5.76 12.99 -14.90
N PRO A 92 -6.41 12.30 -15.83
CA PRO A 92 -7.38 12.92 -16.71
C PRO A 92 -8.64 13.29 -15.92
N VAL A 93 -9.21 14.47 -16.22
CA VAL A 93 -10.44 14.95 -15.59
C VAL A 93 -11.63 14.37 -16.35
N THR A 94 -12.48 13.61 -15.66
CA THR A 94 -13.71 13.06 -16.21
C THR A 94 -14.82 14.13 -16.20
N PRO A 95 -15.48 14.39 -17.34
CA PRO A 95 -16.68 15.22 -17.35
C PRO A 95 -17.86 14.51 -16.71
N GLU A 96 -18.63 15.21 -15.88
CA GLU A 96 -19.75 14.63 -15.12
C GLU A 96 -20.77 13.92 -16.03
N GLY A 97 -21.14 12.70 -15.63
CA GLY A 97 -22.23 11.94 -16.25
C GLY A 97 -21.93 11.43 -17.67
N ILE A 98 -20.68 11.45 -18.12
CA ILE A 98 -20.33 10.90 -19.43
C ILE A 98 -20.29 9.36 -19.41
N THR A 99 -20.82 8.75 -20.47
CA THR A 99 -20.71 7.31 -20.69
C THR A 99 -19.32 6.93 -21.21
N VAL A 100 -18.91 5.68 -21.01
CA VAL A 100 -17.65 5.16 -21.55
C VAL A 100 -17.59 5.32 -23.08
N ALA A 101 -18.65 4.95 -23.80
CA ALA A 101 -18.70 5.06 -25.25
C ALA A 101 -18.53 6.51 -25.72
N ASP A 102 -19.17 7.47 -25.04
CA ASP A 102 -19.05 8.88 -25.41
C ASP A 102 -17.68 9.47 -25.05
N LEU A 103 -17.05 9.02 -23.96
CA LEU A 103 -15.69 9.39 -23.63
C LEU A 103 -14.72 8.90 -24.71
N VAL A 104 -14.79 7.63 -25.09
CA VAL A 104 -13.91 7.04 -26.11
C VAL A 104 -14.14 7.69 -27.48
N ALA A 105 -15.40 8.00 -27.82
CA ALA A 105 -15.73 8.72 -29.04
C ALA A 105 -15.15 10.14 -29.11
N ARG A 106 -14.76 10.75 -27.98
CA ARG A 106 -14.03 12.03 -28.01
C ARG A 106 -12.65 11.92 -28.64
N GLY A 107 -12.04 10.73 -28.61
CA GLY A 107 -10.80 10.46 -29.35
C GLY A 107 -10.93 10.74 -30.85
N ARG A 108 -12.15 10.69 -31.42
CA ARG A 108 -12.40 10.96 -32.84
C ARG A 108 -12.59 12.43 -33.19
N TYR A 109 -12.69 13.34 -32.22
CA TYR A 109 -12.95 14.77 -32.48
C TYR A 109 -11.95 15.42 -33.45
N PRO A 110 -10.64 15.14 -33.44
CA PRO A 110 -9.70 15.71 -34.42
C PRO A 110 -10.02 15.34 -35.88
N HIS A 111 -10.62 14.16 -36.10
CA HIS A 111 -10.97 13.63 -37.43
C HIS A 111 -12.31 14.15 -37.94
N GLN A 112 -13.23 14.56 -37.05
CA GLN A 112 -14.60 14.96 -37.40
C GLN A 112 -14.71 16.36 -38.04
N ARG A 113 -15.30 16.46 -39.23
CA ARG A 113 -15.61 17.77 -39.86
C ARG A 113 -16.76 18.47 -39.13
N PHE A 114 -16.69 19.80 -39.00
CA PHE A 114 -17.74 20.60 -38.36
C PHE A 114 -19.08 20.36 -39.13
N PHE A 115 -20.17 20.09 -38.40
CA PHE A 115 -21.52 19.77 -38.92
C PHE A 115 -21.74 18.39 -39.58
N VAL A 116 -20.82 17.43 -39.46
CA VAL A 116 -21.02 16.07 -39.99
C VAL A 116 -21.44 15.11 -38.87
N ARG A 117 -22.48 14.30 -39.11
CA ARG A 117 -22.92 13.20 -38.24
C ARG A 117 -21.78 12.17 -38.10
N ARG A 118 -21.61 11.53 -36.94
CA ARG A 118 -20.60 10.47 -36.70
C ARG A 118 -20.51 9.53 -37.91
N SER A 119 -19.30 9.31 -38.41
CA SER A 119 -19.06 8.43 -39.57
C SER A 119 -18.99 6.97 -39.11
N SER A 120 -19.29 6.01 -39.98
CA SER A 120 -19.12 4.58 -39.67
C SER A 120 -17.68 4.25 -39.26
N GLN A 121 -16.71 4.96 -39.84
CA GLN A 121 -15.29 4.83 -39.50
C GLN A 121 -14.98 5.29 -38.06
N ASP A 122 -15.69 6.32 -37.57
CA ASP A 122 -15.53 6.76 -36.17
C ASP A 122 -16.12 5.74 -35.19
N ASP A 123 -17.26 5.17 -35.53
CA ASP A 123 -17.91 4.13 -34.70
C ASP A 123 -17.07 2.83 -34.69
N GLU A 124 -16.49 2.43 -35.83
CA GLU A 124 -15.55 1.30 -35.92
C GLU A 124 -14.28 1.52 -35.08
N ALA A 125 -13.70 2.73 -35.12
CA ALA A 125 -12.51 3.05 -34.33
C ALA A 125 -12.80 3.01 -32.82
N VAL A 126 -13.99 3.49 -32.40
CA VAL A 126 -14.44 3.42 -31.00
C VAL A 126 -14.67 1.99 -30.56
N ALA A 127 -15.40 1.19 -31.35
CA ALA A 127 -15.65 -0.21 -31.05
C ALA A 127 -14.34 -0.99 -30.92
N ARG A 128 -13.42 -0.82 -31.87
CA ARG A 128 -12.10 -1.45 -31.84
C ARG A 128 -11.30 -1.04 -30.61
N ALA A 129 -11.31 0.24 -30.23
CA ALA A 129 -10.59 0.69 -29.04
C ALA A 129 -11.15 0.05 -27.77
N LEU A 130 -12.48 -0.06 -27.64
CA LEU A 130 -13.14 -0.73 -26.52
C LEU A 130 -12.84 -2.23 -26.46
N GLU A 131 -12.76 -2.90 -27.62
CA GLU A 131 -12.38 -4.30 -27.72
C GLU A 131 -10.95 -4.52 -27.26
N LEU A 132 -10.00 -3.74 -27.78
CA LEU A 132 -8.58 -3.85 -27.45
C LEU A 132 -8.31 -3.65 -25.96
N THR A 133 -9.08 -2.79 -25.28
CA THR A 133 -8.92 -2.54 -23.84
C THR A 133 -9.81 -3.42 -22.96
N GLY A 134 -10.63 -4.30 -23.55
CA GLY A 134 -11.55 -5.16 -22.80
C GLY A 134 -12.61 -4.37 -22.03
N THR A 135 -13.12 -3.28 -22.60
CA THR A 135 -14.09 -2.38 -21.97
C THR A 135 -15.43 -2.28 -22.71
N VAL A 136 -15.71 -3.19 -23.64
CA VAL A 136 -16.96 -3.23 -24.42
C VAL A 136 -18.19 -3.28 -23.51
N ASP A 137 -18.19 -4.15 -22.50
CA ASP A 137 -19.31 -4.32 -21.56
C ASP A 137 -19.56 -3.09 -20.66
N LEU A 138 -18.63 -2.13 -20.66
CA LEU A 138 -18.73 -0.89 -19.89
C LEU A 138 -19.27 0.28 -20.73
N ALA A 139 -19.45 0.11 -22.05
CA ALA A 139 -19.75 1.18 -23.01
C ALA A 139 -20.89 2.13 -22.57
N GLU A 140 -21.97 1.59 -22.02
CA GLU A 140 -23.16 2.35 -21.61
C GLU A 140 -23.09 2.89 -20.17
N ARG A 141 -22.06 2.53 -19.39
CA ARG A 141 -21.92 2.96 -18.00
C ARG A 141 -21.32 4.35 -17.89
N CYS A 142 -21.69 5.07 -16.85
CA CYS A 142 -21.05 6.33 -16.49
C CYS A 142 -19.61 6.09 -16.01
N VAL A 143 -18.67 6.91 -16.47
CA VAL A 143 -17.24 6.77 -16.14
C VAL A 143 -16.98 6.94 -14.63
N ASP A 144 -17.82 7.72 -13.94
CA ASP A 144 -17.72 7.96 -12.50
C ASP A 144 -18.11 6.75 -11.64
N GLU A 145 -18.75 5.73 -12.23
CA GLU A 145 -19.13 4.48 -11.55
C GLU A 145 -18.06 3.38 -11.68
N LEU A 146 -16.97 3.66 -12.38
CA LEU A 146 -15.93 2.68 -12.68
C LEU A 146 -14.89 2.61 -11.54
N SER A 147 -14.31 1.42 -11.36
CA SER A 147 -13.11 1.28 -10.53
C SER A 147 -11.94 2.07 -11.14
N GLY A 148 -10.91 2.37 -10.34
CA GLY A 148 -9.71 3.08 -10.81
C GLY A 148 -9.08 2.43 -12.05
N GLY A 149 -8.92 1.10 -12.04
CA GLY A 149 -8.37 0.36 -13.17
C GLY A 149 -9.29 0.28 -14.40
N GLN A 150 -10.61 0.17 -14.20
CA GLN A 150 -11.58 0.26 -15.31
C GLN A 150 -11.53 1.64 -15.96
N ARG A 151 -11.52 2.71 -15.15
CA ARG A 151 -11.42 4.09 -15.63
C ARG A 151 -10.12 4.31 -16.40
N GLN A 152 -8.99 3.78 -15.90
CA GLN A 152 -7.70 3.86 -16.58
C GLN A 152 -7.76 3.23 -17.99
N ARG A 153 -8.29 2.00 -18.10
CA ARG A 153 -8.45 1.32 -19.40
C ARG A 153 -9.35 2.07 -20.38
N VAL A 154 -10.41 2.70 -19.88
CA VAL A 154 -11.27 3.56 -20.73
C VAL A 154 -10.53 4.79 -21.24
N TRP A 155 -9.66 5.40 -20.44
CA TRP A 155 -8.82 6.52 -20.90
C TRP A 155 -7.77 6.09 -21.91
N VAL A 156 -7.18 4.90 -21.75
CA VAL A 156 -6.35 4.27 -22.78
C VAL A 156 -7.17 4.08 -24.06
N ALA A 157 -8.38 3.54 -23.98
CA ALA A 157 -9.25 3.32 -25.13
C ALA A 157 -9.53 4.63 -25.87
N MET A 158 -9.80 5.72 -25.15
CA MET A 158 -9.99 7.05 -25.75
C MET A 158 -8.75 7.50 -26.54
N ALA A 159 -7.55 7.33 -25.99
CA ALA A 159 -6.31 7.68 -26.66
C ALA A 159 -6.04 6.79 -27.89
N LEU A 160 -6.34 5.49 -27.81
CA LEU A 160 -6.22 4.55 -28.92
C LEU A 160 -7.23 4.82 -30.05
N ALA A 161 -8.46 5.20 -29.70
CA ALA A 161 -9.51 5.55 -30.67
C ALA A 161 -9.11 6.74 -31.55
N GLN A 162 -8.19 7.61 -31.08
CA GLN A 162 -7.66 8.72 -31.86
C GLN A 162 -6.80 8.27 -33.06
N GLU A 163 -6.28 7.03 -33.05
CA GLU A 163 -5.49 6.42 -34.13
C GLU A 163 -4.34 7.31 -34.61
N THR A 164 -3.52 7.76 -33.66
CA THR A 164 -2.39 8.65 -33.91
C THR A 164 -1.11 7.88 -34.22
N GLU A 165 -0.23 8.49 -35.01
CA GLU A 165 1.08 7.91 -35.35
C GLU A 165 2.10 8.03 -34.19
N LEU A 166 1.86 8.97 -33.27
CA LEU A 166 2.65 9.22 -32.07
C LEU A 166 1.74 9.19 -30.84
N LEU A 167 2.05 8.36 -29.84
CA LEU A 167 1.27 8.24 -28.62
C LEU A 167 2.13 8.55 -27.39
N LEU A 168 1.72 9.54 -26.59
CA LEU A 168 2.37 9.91 -25.34
C LEU A 168 1.53 9.42 -24.16
N LEU A 169 2.13 8.69 -23.22
CA LEU A 169 1.43 8.04 -22.11
C LEU A 169 2.12 8.37 -20.79
N ASP A 170 1.45 9.09 -19.91
CA ASP A 170 1.97 9.45 -18.59
C ASP A 170 1.45 8.43 -17.57
N GLU A 171 2.31 7.47 -17.19
CA GLU A 171 1.98 6.40 -16.24
C GLU A 171 0.70 5.60 -16.61
N PRO A 172 0.65 5.02 -17.82
CA PRO A 172 -0.54 4.32 -18.31
C PRO A 172 -0.94 3.12 -17.45
N THR A 173 -0.01 2.57 -16.68
CA THR A 173 -0.16 1.39 -15.82
C THR A 173 -0.61 1.72 -14.38
N SER A 174 -0.76 3.00 -14.03
CA SER A 174 -1.21 3.40 -12.69
C SER A 174 -2.61 2.84 -12.37
N TYR A 175 -2.82 2.45 -11.11
CA TYR A 175 -4.06 1.84 -10.60
C TYR A 175 -4.44 0.47 -11.18
N LEU A 176 -3.56 -0.16 -11.97
CA LEU A 176 -3.72 -1.52 -12.47
C LEU A 176 -2.92 -2.50 -11.61
N ASP A 177 -3.48 -3.69 -11.39
CA ASP A 177 -2.70 -4.82 -10.86
C ASP A 177 -1.69 -5.33 -11.91
N LEU A 178 -0.71 -6.12 -11.47
CA LEU A 178 0.40 -6.57 -12.31
C LEU A 178 -0.05 -7.25 -13.61
N ALA A 179 -1.12 -8.06 -13.57
CA ALA A 179 -1.63 -8.74 -14.75
C ALA A 179 -2.15 -7.73 -15.79
N HIS A 180 -3.00 -6.81 -15.36
CA HIS A 180 -3.53 -5.77 -16.24
C HIS A 180 -2.47 -4.77 -16.72
N GLN A 181 -1.40 -4.54 -15.94
CA GLN A 181 -0.25 -3.75 -16.39
C GLN A 181 0.46 -4.42 -17.57
N VAL A 182 0.71 -5.73 -17.46
CA VAL A 182 1.34 -6.53 -18.52
C VAL A 182 0.46 -6.56 -19.76
N ASP A 183 -0.84 -6.84 -19.63
CA ASP A 183 -1.78 -6.86 -20.77
C ASP A 183 -1.79 -5.52 -21.54
N LEU A 184 -1.75 -4.40 -20.82
CA LEU A 184 -1.70 -3.07 -21.43
C LEU A 184 -0.38 -2.82 -22.16
N LEU A 185 0.75 -3.23 -21.57
CA LEU A 185 2.07 -3.06 -22.20
C LEU A 185 2.22 -3.97 -23.43
N ASP A 186 1.70 -5.20 -23.38
CA ASP A 186 1.62 -6.11 -24.52
C ASP A 186 0.79 -5.48 -25.65
N LEU A 187 -0.40 -4.95 -25.35
CA LEU A 187 -1.24 -4.24 -26.32
C LEU A 187 -0.50 -3.08 -27.00
N LEU A 188 0.25 -2.27 -26.23
CA LEU A 188 1.01 -1.15 -26.77
C LEU A 188 2.19 -1.62 -27.64
N HIS A 189 2.84 -2.71 -27.24
CA HIS A 189 3.91 -3.33 -28.02
C HIS A 189 3.38 -3.91 -29.34
N GLU A 190 2.25 -4.61 -29.31
CA GLU A 190 1.56 -5.10 -30.51
C GLU A 190 1.17 -3.95 -31.45
N LEU A 191 0.61 -2.87 -30.90
CA LEU A 191 0.26 -1.67 -31.66
C LEU A 191 1.48 -1.07 -32.38
N ASN A 192 2.62 -0.99 -31.68
CA ASN A 192 3.88 -0.54 -32.27
C ASN A 192 4.35 -1.49 -33.37
N ALA A 193 4.39 -2.80 -33.11
CA ALA A 193 4.88 -3.82 -34.04
C ALA A 193 4.03 -3.90 -35.33
N GLU A 194 2.70 -3.82 -35.21
CA GLU A 194 1.79 -3.96 -36.35
C GLU A 194 1.66 -2.68 -37.17
N ARG A 195 1.64 -1.51 -36.52
CA ARG A 195 1.32 -0.23 -37.18
C ARG A 195 2.51 0.72 -37.32
N GLY A 196 3.63 0.43 -36.67
CA GLY A 196 4.76 1.35 -36.59
C GLY A 196 4.45 2.61 -35.77
N THR A 197 3.46 2.54 -34.87
CA THR A 197 3.11 3.67 -33.98
C THR A 197 4.29 3.97 -33.08
N THR A 198 4.72 5.23 -33.01
CA THR A 198 5.76 5.65 -32.08
C THR A 198 5.16 5.88 -30.71
N ILE A 199 5.72 5.27 -29.66
CA ILE A 199 5.14 5.34 -28.32
C ILE A 199 6.18 5.92 -27.37
N VAL A 200 5.77 6.92 -26.59
CA VAL A 200 6.57 7.43 -25.46
C VAL A 200 5.75 7.24 -24.19
N MET A 201 6.29 6.50 -23.24
CA MET A 201 5.60 6.23 -21.98
C MET A 201 6.47 6.60 -20.78
N VAL A 202 5.86 7.19 -19.76
CA VAL A 202 6.49 7.35 -18.44
C VAL A 202 6.11 6.15 -17.60
N LEU A 203 7.10 5.45 -17.05
CA LEU A 203 6.88 4.29 -16.18
C LEU A 203 7.65 4.45 -14.86
N HIS A 204 7.11 3.87 -13.79
CA HIS A 204 7.77 3.80 -12.48
C HIS A 204 8.55 2.50 -12.27
N GLU A 205 8.07 1.40 -12.83
CA GLU A 205 8.69 0.08 -12.69
C GLU A 205 9.82 -0.12 -13.71
N LEU A 206 11.06 -0.17 -13.21
CA LEU A 206 12.26 -0.27 -14.04
C LEU A 206 12.29 -1.54 -14.89
N ASN A 207 11.84 -2.64 -14.31
CA ASN A 207 11.86 -3.95 -14.96
C ASN A 207 10.83 -4.02 -16.10
N LEU A 208 9.64 -3.44 -15.92
CA LEU A 208 8.66 -3.32 -17.01
C LEU A 208 9.16 -2.36 -18.10
N ALA A 209 9.76 -1.24 -17.74
CA ALA A 209 10.34 -0.32 -18.72
C ALA A 209 11.45 -0.98 -19.55
N ALA A 210 12.36 -1.73 -18.91
CA ALA A 210 13.43 -2.44 -19.59
C ALA A 210 12.92 -3.57 -20.50
N ARG A 211 11.83 -4.24 -20.10
CA ARG A 211 11.23 -5.34 -20.87
C ARG A 211 10.52 -4.87 -22.14
N TYR A 212 9.82 -3.73 -22.09
CA TYR A 212 8.92 -3.30 -23.16
C TYR A 212 9.46 -2.18 -24.07
N ALA A 213 10.52 -1.48 -23.64
CA ALA A 213 11.05 -0.37 -24.41
C ALA A 213 12.15 -0.80 -25.39
N ASP A 214 12.10 -0.27 -26.61
CA ASP A 214 13.23 -0.30 -27.53
C ASP A 214 14.30 0.71 -27.10
N ARG A 215 13.87 1.83 -26.50
CA ARG A 215 14.73 2.90 -26.00
C ARG A 215 14.32 3.32 -24.59
N LEU A 216 15.28 3.35 -23.69
CA LEU A 216 15.12 3.79 -22.31
C LEU A 216 15.77 5.17 -22.14
N VAL A 217 15.06 6.10 -21.49
CA VAL A 217 15.54 7.41 -21.08
C VAL A 217 15.47 7.49 -19.56
N VAL A 218 16.63 7.59 -18.91
CA VAL A 218 16.74 7.66 -17.45
C VAL A 218 16.94 9.12 -17.04
N MET A 219 16.01 9.67 -16.28
CA MET A 219 16.00 11.06 -15.83
C MET A 219 16.31 11.22 -14.34
N LYS A 220 17.07 12.27 -14.01
CA LYS A 220 17.30 12.74 -12.64
C LYS A 220 17.44 14.26 -12.64
N ASP A 221 16.86 14.91 -11.63
CA ASP A 221 16.98 16.36 -11.38
C ASP A 221 16.74 17.22 -12.64
N GLY A 222 15.77 16.85 -13.48
CA GLY A 222 15.42 17.58 -14.70
C GLY A 222 16.33 17.34 -15.90
N GLY A 223 17.30 16.43 -15.82
CA GLY A 223 18.22 16.06 -16.90
C GLY A 223 18.17 14.57 -17.26
N ILE A 224 18.78 14.21 -18.39
CA ILE A 224 18.98 12.81 -18.83
C ILE A 224 20.32 12.32 -18.29
N VAL A 225 20.31 11.22 -17.54
CA VAL A 225 21.50 10.55 -17.00
C VAL A 225 22.00 9.47 -17.96
N ALA A 226 21.07 8.74 -18.59
CA ALA A 226 21.39 7.71 -19.57
C ALA A 226 20.27 7.59 -20.61
N GLU A 227 20.64 7.28 -21.85
CA GLU A 227 19.70 7.08 -22.96
C GLU A 227 20.24 6.04 -23.95
N GLY A 228 19.40 5.09 -24.36
CA GLY A 228 19.77 4.07 -25.34
C GLY A 228 18.88 2.83 -25.24
N PRO A 229 19.27 1.68 -25.82
CA PRO A 229 18.57 0.41 -25.62
C PRO A 229 18.51 0.03 -24.12
N PRO A 230 17.63 -0.89 -23.69
CA PRO A 230 17.48 -1.27 -22.28
C PRO A 230 18.79 -1.54 -21.52
N ALA A 231 19.82 -2.04 -22.21
CA ALA A 231 21.18 -2.25 -21.70
C ALA A 231 21.84 -1.02 -21.05
N VAL A 232 21.33 0.20 -21.26
CA VAL A 232 21.79 1.39 -20.53
C VAL A 232 21.46 1.34 -19.03
N LEU A 233 20.50 0.51 -18.63
CA LEU A 233 20.12 0.30 -17.24
C LEU A 233 21.17 -0.59 -16.54
N THR A 234 22.27 0.03 -16.13
CA THR A 234 23.37 -0.61 -15.39
C THR A 234 23.23 -0.37 -13.88
N GLU A 235 23.95 -1.13 -13.05
CA GLU A 235 23.98 -0.91 -11.59
C GLU A 235 24.34 0.54 -11.24
N GLN A 236 25.31 1.12 -11.95
CA GLN A 236 25.74 2.51 -11.76
C GLN A 236 24.63 3.50 -12.11
N VAL A 237 23.94 3.31 -13.24
CA VAL A 237 22.85 4.18 -13.67
C VAL A 237 21.67 4.12 -12.68
N VAL A 238 21.37 2.93 -12.13
CA VAL A 238 20.34 2.77 -11.11
C VAL A 238 20.73 3.48 -9.80
N GLU A 239 21.97 3.34 -9.34
CA GLU A 239 22.45 4.05 -8.14
C GLU A 239 22.45 5.57 -8.35
N ASP A 240 22.91 6.04 -9.52
CA ASP A 240 22.97 7.47 -9.83
C ASP A 240 21.58 8.09 -9.94
N ALA A 241 20.65 7.47 -10.66
CA ALA A 241 19.34 8.05 -10.95
C ALA A 241 18.31 7.86 -9.81
N PHE A 242 18.42 6.78 -9.03
CA PHE A 242 17.42 6.41 -8.01
C PHE A 242 17.98 6.35 -6.59
N GLY A 243 19.30 6.46 -6.40
CA GLY A 243 19.93 6.24 -5.09
C GLY A 243 19.79 4.78 -4.61
N LEU A 244 19.54 3.85 -5.54
CA LEU A 244 19.23 2.46 -5.26
C LEU A 244 20.43 1.58 -5.61
N ARG A 245 21.04 0.94 -4.61
CA ARG A 245 22.00 -0.13 -4.88
C ARG A 245 21.25 -1.35 -5.38
N SER A 246 21.74 -1.95 -6.46
CA SER A 246 21.10 -3.10 -7.11
C SER A 246 22.13 -4.00 -7.78
N ARG A 247 21.76 -5.25 -8.02
CA ARG A 247 22.35 -6.06 -9.09
C ARG A 247 21.53 -5.91 -10.35
N VAL A 248 22.20 -5.83 -11.49
CA VAL A 248 21.53 -5.92 -12.80
C VAL A 248 21.91 -7.26 -13.41
N VAL A 249 20.91 -8.13 -13.53
CA VAL A 249 21.06 -9.48 -14.09
C VAL A 249 20.21 -9.59 -15.35
N PRO A 250 20.49 -10.52 -16.27
CA PRO A 250 19.57 -10.76 -17.38
C PRO A 250 18.24 -11.31 -16.86
N ASP A 251 17.13 -10.73 -17.32
CA ASP A 251 15.77 -11.24 -17.14
C ASP A 251 15.72 -12.69 -17.69
N PRO A 252 15.30 -13.69 -16.89
CA PRO A 252 15.30 -15.09 -17.31
C PRO A 252 14.32 -15.39 -18.46
N VAL A 253 13.36 -14.51 -18.72
CA VAL A 253 12.35 -14.66 -19.78
C VAL A 253 12.76 -13.91 -21.05
N THR A 254 13.24 -12.67 -20.92
CA THR A 254 13.46 -11.77 -22.07
C THR A 254 14.92 -11.46 -22.36
N GLY A 255 15.83 -11.76 -21.42
CA GLY A 255 17.24 -11.39 -21.51
C GLY A 255 17.53 -9.90 -21.36
N THR A 256 16.49 -9.06 -21.20
CA THR A 256 16.64 -7.63 -20.91
C THR A 256 17.16 -7.41 -19.48
N PRO A 257 17.68 -6.22 -19.13
CA PRO A 257 18.16 -5.96 -17.78
C PRO A 257 17.05 -6.05 -16.72
N LEU A 258 17.25 -6.92 -15.74
CA LEU A 258 16.44 -7.07 -14.53
C LEU A 258 17.18 -6.44 -13.34
N VAL A 259 16.61 -5.38 -12.78
CA VAL A 259 17.13 -4.70 -11.59
C VAL A 259 16.64 -5.43 -10.35
N VAL A 260 17.59 -5.95 -9.57
CA VAL A 260 17.38 -6.63 -8.29
C VAL A 260 17.93 -5.74 -7.17
N PRO A 261 17.07 -5.07 -6.38
CA PRO A 261 17.49 -4.19 -5.30
C PRO A 261 18.35 -4.89 -4.24
N ILE A 262 19.46 -4.26 -3.84
CA ILE A 262 20.30 -4.69 -2.72
C ILE A 262 19.93 -3.81 -1.51
N GLY A 263 19.07 -4.33 -0.64
CA GLY A 263 18.71 -3.65 0.60
C GLY A 263 19.93 -3.41 1.51
N ARG A 264 19.85 -2.42 2.40
CA ARG A 264 20.93 -2.07 3.37
C ARG A 264 21.36 -3.23 4.27
N ARG A 265 20.58 -4.32 4.33
CA ARG A 265 20.91 -5.56 5.05
C ARG A 265 22.03 -6.39 4.43
N HIS A 266 22.38 -6.16 3.16
CA HIS A 266 23.38 -6.96 2.43
C HIS A 266 24.75 -6.27 2.29
N GLN A 267 25.02 -5.19 3.03
CA GLN A 267 26.24 -4.38 2.87
C GLN A 267 27.47 -4.87 3.66
N HIS A 268 27.37 -5.92 4.49
CA HIS A 268 28.47 -6.40 5.35
C HIS A 268 29.03 -7.79 5.00
N SER A 269 28.68 -8.37 3.85
CA SER A 269 28.99 -9.77 3.49
C SER A 269 30.20 -9.97 2.56
N HIS A 270 31.31 -9.26 2.79
CA HIS A 270 32.59 -9.59 2.14
C HIS A 270 33.74 -9.69 3.15
N GLN A 271 33.80 -10.80 3.89
CA GLN A 271 35.06 -11.44 4.33
C GLN A 271 34.76 -12.85 4.86
N HIS A 272 35.12 -13.85 4.06
CA HIS A 272 34.94 -15.28 4.32
C HIS A 272 35.97 -15.81 5.33
N SER A 273 35.53 -16.23 6.52
CA SER A 273 36.22 -17.26 7.35
C SER A 273 35.46 -17.72 8.61
N HIS A 274 34.24 -17.26 8.88
CA HIS A 274 33.46 -17.64 10.08
C HIS A 274 32.19 -18.45 9.75
N GLN A 275 32.22 -19.18 8.63
CA GLN A 275 31.06 -19.83 8.00
C GLN A 275 30.32 -20.80 8.94
N GLN A 276 30.99 -21.51 9.85
CA GLN A 276 30.33 -22.54 10.68
C GLN A 276 29.75 -22.02 12.01
N ALA A 277 30.08 -20.80 12.45
CA ALA A 277 29.54 -20.21 13.68
C ALA A 277 28.39 -19.20 13.43
N HIS A 278 28.19 -18.80 12.17
CA HIS A 278 27.16 -17.86 11.76
C HIS A 278 25.88 -18.55 11.25
N GLU A 279 25.99 -19.79 10.79
CA GLU A 279 24.85 -20.58 10.27
C GLU A 279 23.80 -20.93 11.34
N GLU A 280 24.15 -20.89 12.64
CA GLU A 280 23.15 -20.96 13.74
C GLU A 280 22.49 -19.61 14.07
N ARG A 281 23.09 -18.48 13.67
CA ARG A 281 22.65 -17.12 14.04
C ARG A 281 21.63 -16.49 13.08
N GLU A 282 21.34 -17.10 11.94
CA GLU A 282 20.35 -16.65 10.94
C GLU A 282 18.99 -17.39 11.02
N ARG A 283 18.54 -17.72 12.23
CA ARG A 283 17.27 -18.45 12.50
C ARG A 283 15.99 -17.57 12.38
N HIS A 284 15.73 -16.99 11.21
CA HIS A 284 14.44 -16.36 10.83
C HIS A 284 14.11 -15.02 11.52
N ARG A 285 13.51 -14.08 10.76
CA ARG A 285 13.17 -12.73 11.28
C ARG A 285 12.02 -12.72 12.30
N MET A 286 11.33 -13.84 12.40
CA MET A 286 10.25 -14.17 13.33
C MET A 286 10.51 -15.54 13.92
N ILE A 287 9.95 -15.77 15.09
CA ILE A 287 9.77 -17.14 15.58
C ILE A 287 8.46 -17.70 15.00
N ILE A 288 8.48 -18.97 14.63
CA ILE A 288 7.29 -19.78 14.32
C ILE A 288 7.43 -21.03 15.18
N GLU A 289 6.80 -21.02 16.34
CA GLU A 289 7.10 -21.97 17.41
C GLU A 289 5.82 -22.60 17.94
N GLU A 290 5.81 -23.93 18.02
CA GLU A 290 4.78 -24.66 18.76
C GLU A 290 5.04 -24.48 20.26
N VAL A 291 4.08 -23.90 20.96
CA VAL A 291 4.12 -23.66 22.40
C VAL A 291 2.91 -24.31 23.06
N ARG A 292 2.95 -24.40 24.39
CA ARG A 292 1.85 -24.99 25.18
C ARG A 292 1.17 -23.94 26.03
N VAL A 293 -0.12 -24.16 26.28
CA VAL A 293 -0.83 -23.39 27.30
C VAL A 293 -0.32 -23.79 28.67
N ALA A 294 0.26 -22.84 29.39
CA ALA A 294 0.66 -23.00 30.79
C ALA A 294 -0.54 -22.81 31.72
N ARG A 295 -1.37 -21.79 31.44
CA ARG A 295 -2.52 -21.42 32.27
C ARG A 295 -3.58 -20.74 31.41
N ARG A 296 -4.85 -20.98 31.77
CA ARG A 296 -6.02 -20.28 31.24
C ARG A 296 -6.84 -19.74 32.42
N GLU A 297 -7.23 -18.47 32.34
CA GLU A 297 -7.97 -17.78 33.40
C GLU A 297 -9.07 -16.90 32.79
N ARG A 298 -10.31 -17.08 33.24
CA ARG A 298 -11.42 -16.18 32.89
C ARG A 298 -11.32 -14.95 33.79
N LEU A 299 -10.93 -13.80 33.23
CA LEU A 299 -10.79 -12.55 33.98
C LEU A 299 -12.15 -11.92 34.25
N SER A 300 -13.05 -11.99 33.26
CA SER A 300 -14.37 -11.36 33.29
C SER A 300 -15.27 -11.98 32.22
N PRO A 301 -16.56 -11.59 32.10
CA PRO A 301 -17.43 -12.09 31.04
C PRO A 301 -16.90 -11.88 29.61
N SER A 302 -16.05 -10.89 29.34
CA SER A 302 -15.51 -10.68 27.99
C SER A 302 -14.01 -10.91 27.84
N PHE A 303 -13.27 -11.27 28.89
CA PHE A 303 -11.83 -11.46 28.82
C PHE A 303 -11.38 -12.83 29.35
N VAL A 304 -10.61 -13.56 28.54
CA VAL A 304 -9.89 -14.77 28.92
C VAL A 304 -8.40 -14.53 28.77
N ARG A 305 -7.65 -14.66 29.86
CA ARG A 305 -6.18 -14.64 29.84
C ARG A 305 -5.64 -16.04 29.57
N VAL A 306 -4.74 -16.13 28.60
CA VAL A 306 -4.00 -17.34 28.28
C VAL A 306 -2.51 -17.05 28.44
N GLU A 307 -1.84 -17.89 29.23
CA GLU A 307 -0.40 -17.87 29.40
C GLU A 307 0.21 -19.03 28.63
N LEU A 308 1.20 -18.74 27.80
CA LEU A 308 1.88 -19.68 26.93
C LEU A 308 3.32 -19.92 27.40
N THR A 309 3.80 -21.14 27.24
CA THR A 309 5.14 -21.60 27.60
C THR A 309 5.73 -22.48 26.51
N GLY A 310 7.03 -22.35 26.26
CA GLY A 310 7.76 -23.20 25.32
C GLY A 310 9.18 -22.69 25.15
N GLN A 311 10.12 -23.60 24.78
CA GLN A 311 11.51 -23.23 24.55
C GLN A 311 11.64 -22.18 23.44
N GLY A 312 10.81 -22.27 22.40
CA GLY A 312 10.77 -21.32 21.29
C GLY A 312 10.43 -19.87 21.70
N LEU A 313 9.81 -19.66 22.87
CA LEU A 313 9.53 -18.31 23.36
C LEU A 313 10.77 -17.56 23.86
N ALA A 314 11.89 -18.26 24.08
CA ALA A 314 13.14 -17.66 24.56
C ALA A 314 13.60 -16.49 23.67
N GLU A 315 13.32 -16.58 22.37
CA GLU A 315 13.73 -15.61 21.35
C GLU A 315 12.59 -14.66 20.94
N LEU A 316 11.38 -14.81 21.50
CA LEU A 316 10.25 -13.92 21.20
C LEU A 316 10.50 -12.52 21.80
N GLY A 317 10.34 -11.48 21.00
CA GLY A 317 10.31 -10.10 21.46
C GLY A 317 10.91 -9.10 20.47
N VAL A 318 10.99 -7.85 20.91
CA VAL A 318 11.64 -6.75 20.21
C VAL A 318 12.68 -6.09 21.11
N ASP A 319 13.55 -5.28 20.53
CA ASP A 319 14.44 -4.42 21.30
C ASP A 319 13.66 -3.24 21.88
N GLY A 320 13.59 -3.15 23.21
CA GLY A 320 12.84 -2.11 23.92
C GLY A 320 11.45 -2.56 24.39
N PRO A 321 10.54 -1.60 24.70
CA PRO A 321 9.20 -1.92 25.16
C PRO A 321 8.37 -2.56 24.04
N THR A 322 7.56 -3.56 24.39
CA THR A 322 6.68 -4.22 23.43
C THR A 322 5.42 -3.41 23.16
N TYR A 323 4.99 -2.51 24.05
CA TYR A 323 3.76 -1.72 23.91
C TYR A 323 2.57 -2.54 23.37
N ASP A 324 2.03 -2.21 22.19
CA ASP A 324 0.95 -2.92 21.51
C ASP A 324 1.44 -3.97 20.49
N GLN A 325 2.63 -4.55 20.71
CA GLN A 325 3.24 -5.55 19.82
C GLN A 325 2.26 -6.66 19.47
N ARG A 326 2.03 -6.80 18.18
CA ARG A 326 1.19 -7.83 17.60
C ARG A 326 1.96 -9.12 17.37
N ILE A 327 1.31 -10.23 17.67
CA ILE A 327 1.71 -11.60 17.32
C ILE A 327 0.53 -12.30 16.66
N LYS A 328 0.78 -13.42 16.00
CA LYS A 328 -0.28 -14.29 15.50
C LYS A 328 -0.27 -15.59 16.29
N LEU A 329 -1.46 -16.05 16.65
CA LEU A 329 -1.68 -17.39 17.17
C LEU A 329 -2.37 -18.20 16.09
N VAL A 330 -1.83 -19.40 15.83
CA VAL A 330 -2.48 -20.41 15.00
C VAL A 330 -2.90 -21.55 15.92
N PHE A 331 -4.20 -21.75 16.02
CA PHE A 331 -4.78 -22.79 16.86
C PHE A 331 -5.46 -23.86 15.98
N PRO A 332 -5.64 -25.09 16.50
CA PRO A 332 -6.09 -26.22 15.69
C PRO A 332 -7.47 -25.99 15.07
N GLY A 333 -7.65 -26.51 13.85
CA GLY A 333 -8.96 -26.56 13.18
C GLY A 333 -9.78 -27.77 13.62
N ALA A 334 -10.83 -28.10 12.87
CA ALA A 334 -11.70 -29.24 13.16
C ALA A 334 -10.97 -30.60 13.24
N ALA A 335 -9.82 -30.76 12.56
CA ALA A 335 -9.00 -31.96 12.62
C ALA A 335 -8.21 -32.11 13.93
N GLY A 336 -8.15 -31.08 14.78
CA GLY A 336 -7.42 -31.08 16.05
C GLY A 336 -5.90 -31.07 15.92
N THR A 337 -5.36 -30.95 14.71
CA THR A 337 -3.92 -30.86 14.43
C THR A 337 -3.49 -29.42 14.15
N LEU A 338 -2.28 -29.08 14.58
CA LEU A 338 -1.63 -27.82 14.21
C LEU A 338 -0.93 -27.96 12.86
N PRO A 339 -0.93 -26.89 12.03
CA PRO A 339 -0.16 -26.89 10.80
C PRO A 339 1.34 -26.89 11.11
N ARG A 340 2.11 -27.64 10.31
CA ARG A 340 3.58 -27.48 10.31
C ARG A 340 3.93 -26.27 9.48
N LEU A 341 4.31 -25.20 10.18
CA LEU A 341 4.77 -23.97 9.56
C LEU A 341 6.28 -23.92 9.69
N GLU A 342 6.98 -24.02 8.56
CA GLU A 342 8.41 -23.80 8.51
C GLU A 342 8.67 -22.36 8.08
N ALA A 343 9.63 -21.71 8.73
CA ALA A 343 10.08 -20.42 8.25
C ALA A 343 11.02 -20.69 7.05
N GLY A 344 10.58 -20.29 5.85
CA GLY A 344 11.34 -20.48 4.60
C GLY A 344 12.67 -19.72 4.58
N PRO A 345 13.56 -20.02 3.62
CA PRO A 345 14.80 -19.27 3.41
C PRO A 345 14.51 -17.78 3.11
N PRO A 346 15.43 -16.84 3.42
CA PRO A 346 15.17 -15.42 3.20
C PRO A 346 14.98 -15.09 1.72
N GLY A 347 13.81 -14.55 1.37
CA GLY A 347 13.56 -13.94 0.05
C GLY A 347 12.76 -14.79 -0.94
N GLU A 348 12.41 -16.03 -0.60
CA GLU A 348 11.56 -16.90 -1.43
C GLU A 348 10.47 -17.53 -0.54
N TYR A 349 9.21 -17.33 -0.93
CA TYR A 349 7.99 -17.89 -0.32
C TYR A 349 7.76 -17.54 1.17
N SER A 350 6.63 -16.86 1.43
CA SER A 350 6.21 -16.52 2.79
C SER A 350 5.57 -17.74 3.45
N TRP A 351 5.93 -18.07 4.69
CA TRP A 351 5.23 -19.08 5.52
C TRP A 351 3.69 -18.88 5.53
N TYR A 352 3.25 -17.64 5.29
CA TYR A 352 1.84 -17.30 5.17
C TYR A 352 1.22 -17.85 3.88
N SER A 353 1.95 -17.83 2.76
CA SER A 353 1.56 -18.47 1.51
C SER A 353 1.50 -19.99 1.66
N ASP A 354 2.45 -20.57 2.40
CA ASP A 354 2.42 -22.01 2.71
C ASP A 354 1.21 -22.36 3.57
N TRP A 355 0.92 -21.57 4.60
CA TRP A 355 -0.29 -21.70 5.42
C TRP A 355 -1.57 -21.57 4.59
N GLN A 356 -1.64 -20.59 3.68
CA GLN A 356 -2.78 -20.42 2.77
C GLN A 356 -2.96 -21.61 1.81
N ALA A 357 -1.86 -22.24 1.39
CA ALA A 357 -1.89 -23.41 0.51
C ALA A 357 -2.32 -24.70 1.22
N LEU A 358 -2.25 -24.76 2.55
CA LEU A 358 -2.69 -25.94 3.31
C LEU A 358 -4.19 -26.21 3.09
N PRO A 359 -4.61 -27.48 2.98
CA PRO A 359 -6.03 -27.84 2.98
C PRO A 359 -6.77 -27.25 4.17
N GLU A 360 -8.01 -26.79 3.99
CA GLU A 360 -8.80 -26.14 5.03
C GLU A 360 -8.88 -26.96 6.33
N ALA A 361 -8.99 -28.29 6.21
CA ALA A 361 -9.03 -29.21 7.35
C ALA A 361 -7.73 -29.22 8.19
N GLU A 362 -6.58 -28.91 7.59
CA GLU A 362 -5.26 -28.98 8.20
C GLU A 362 -4.67 -27.60 8.53
N ARG A 363 -5.27 -26.54 7.96
CA ARG A 363 -4.79 -25.16 8.06
C ARG A 363 -4.91 -24.59 9.48
N GLY A 364 -5.93 -25.00 10.22
CA GLY A 364 -6.30 -24.36 11.49
C GLY A 364 -6.76 -22.91 11.29
N HIS A 365 -6.87 -22.17 12.39
CA HIS A 365 -7.31 -20.77 12.35
C HIS A 365 -6.23 -19.86 12.89
N MET A 366 -5.96 -18.79 12.16
CA MET A 366 -4.97 -17.79 12.55
C MET A 366 -5.65 -16.49 12.96
N ARG A 367 -5.25 -15.95 14.11
CA ARG A 367 -5.72 -14.64 14.61
C ARG A 367 -4.56 -13.81 15.13
N THR A 368 -4.68 -12.49 15.02
CA THR A 368 -3.68 -11.54 15.51
C THR A 368 -4.08 -11.08 16.91
N TYR A 369 -3.13 -11.09 17.85
CA TYR A 369 -3.33 -10.68 19.23
C TYR A 369 -2.20 -9.77 19.69
N THR A 370 -2.47 -8.98 20.73
CA THR A 370 -1.43 -8.17 21.39
C THR A 370 -0.71 -8.99 22.44
N VAL A 371 0.62 -8.84 22.51
CA VAL A 371 1.43 -9.32 23.64
C VAL A 371 1.04 -8.53 24.88
N ARG A 372 0.25 -9.14 25.77
CA ARG A 372 -0.20 -8.48 27.01
C ARG A 372 0.95 -8.28 27.98
N ASP A 373 1.77 -9.31 28.12
CA ASP A 373 2.98 -9.31 28.94
C ASP A 373 3.93 -10.40 28.42
N LEU A 374 5.22 -10.19 28.64
CA LEU A 374 6.27 -11.13 28.28
C LEU A 374 7.34 -11.11 29.37
N TYR A 375 7.31 -12.12 30.23
CA TYR A 375 8.16 -12.17 31.42
C TYR A 375 8.93 -13.49 31.51
N GLY A 376 9.93 -13.54 32.39
CA GLY A 376 10.86 -14.66 32.47
C GLY A 376 11.93 -14.65 31.36
N SER A 377 12.79 -15.66 31.38
CA SER A 377 13.92 -15.80 30.44
C SER A 377 14.18 -17.26 30.11
N GLY A 378 14.78 -17.52 28.95
CA GLY A 378 15.05 -18.88 28.46
C GLY A 378 13.78 -19.74 28.44
N GLU A 379 13.87 -20.95 28.97
CA GLU A 379 12.75 -21.91 29.04
C GLU A 379 11.62 -21.48 30.00
N ALA A 380 11.92 -20.58 30.94
CA ALA A 380 10.95 -20.02 31.87
C ALA A 380 10.22 -18.80 31.30
N ARG A 381 10.47 -18.43 30.04
CA ARG A 381 9.77 -17.32 29.37
C ARG A 381 8.29 -17.65 29.22
N ARG A 382 7.45 -16.66 29.52
CA ARG A 382 5.99 -16.74 29.51
C ARG A 382 5.43 -15.61 28.68
N LEU A 383 4.63 -15.97 27.69
CA LEU A 383 3.87 -15.04 26.87
C LEU A 383 2.44 -14.99 27.40
N VAL A 384 1.97 -13.81 27.76
CA VAL A 384 0.58 -13.59 28.19
C VAL A 384 -0.18 -12.93 27.05
N VAL A 385 -1.37 -13.46 26.77
CA VAL A 385 -2.32 -12.90 25.80
C VAL A 385 -3.70 -12.84 26.46
N ASP A 386 -4.35 -11.69 26.37
CA ASP A 386 -5.76 -11.55 26.75
C ASP A 386 -6.62 -11.65 25.50
N VAL A 387 -7.46 -12.69 25.44
CA VAL A 387 -8.41 -12.94 24.36
C VAL A 387 -9.75 -12.34 24.73
N VAL A 388 -10.27 -11.47 23.86
CA VAL A 388 -11.62 -10.92 24.00
C VAL A 388 -12.62 -11.93 23.47
N VAL A 389 -13.60 -12.27 24.31
CA VAL A 389 -14.68 -13.21 23.99
C VAL A 389 -16.01 -12.47 24.06
N HIS A 390 -16.76 -12.50 22.97
CA HIS A 390 -18.13 -11.98 22.97
C HIS A 390 -19.09 -13.16 23.17
N PRO A 391 -19.99 -13.10 24.16
CA PRO A 391 -21.02 -14.13 24.30
C PRO A 391 -21.88 -14.13 23.05
N ALA A 392 -21.86 -15.23 22.30
CA ALA A 392 -22.66 -15.35 21.10
C ALA A 392 -24.14 -15.46 21.46
N HIS A 393 -25.00 -14.87 20.61
CA HIS A 393 -26.44 -15.05 20.72
C HIS A 393 -26.86 -16.44 20.23
N ASP A 394 -26.12 -17.02 19.29
CA ASP A 394 -26.24 -18.39 18.80
C ASP A 394 -24.89 -19.15 18.84
N PRO A 395 -24.84 -20.45 19.16
CA PRO A 395 -23.59 -21.24 19.26
C PRO A 395 -22.72 -21.25 18.00
N GLY A 396 -23.29 -20.94 16.82
CA GLY A 396 -22.59 -20.86 15.55
C GLY A 396 -21.88 -19.53 15.26
N ASP A 397 -22.12 -18.50 16.07
CA ASP A 397 -21.59 -17.13 15.84
C ASP A 397 -20.30 -16.83 16.61
N VAL A 398 -19.77 -17.80 17.38
CA VAL A 398 -18.52 -17.62 18.12
C VAL A 398 -17.33 -17.75 17.15
N GLY A 399 -16.61 -16.65 16.94
CA GLY A 399 -15.38 -16.66 16.15
C GLY A 399 -14.34 -17.67 16.68
N PRO A 400 -13.51 -18.25 15.81
CA PRO A 400 -12.67 -19.39 16.17
C PRO A 400 -11.68 -19.10 17.31
N GLY A 401 -11.21 -17.86 17.45
CA GLY A 401 -10.35 -17.44 18.56
C GLY A 401 -11.05 -17.40 19.92
N ALA A 402 -12.32 -16.98 19.95
CA ALA A 402 -13.11 -16.98 21.17
C ALA A 402 -13.50 -18.40 21.58
N ALA A 403 -13.88 -19.24 20.60
CA ALA A 403 -14.15 -20.66 20.83
C ALA A 403 -12.92 -21.39 21.40
N TRP A 404 -11.74 -21.14 20.84
CA TRP A 404 -10.49 -21.69 21.34
C TRP A 404 -10.21 -21.25 22.78
N ALA A 405 -10.26 -19.95 23.08
CA ALA A 405 -9.97 -19.43 24.43
C ALA A 405 -10.94 -19.94 25.51
N GLU A 406 -12.20 -20.24 25.14
CA GLU A 406 -13.17 -20.83 26.06
C GLU A 406 -12.89 -22.29 26.38
N GLN A 407 -12.29 -23.04 25.45
CA GLN A 407 -12.14 -24.49 25.56
C GLN A 407 -10.73 -24.94 25.94
N VAL A 408 -9.71 -24.13 25.62
CA VAL A 408 -8.30 -24.51 25.76
C VAL A 408 -7.92 -24.84 27.21
N GLN A 409 -7.16 -25.93 27.36
CA GLN A 409 -6.70 -26.45 28.64
C GLN A 409 -5.17 -26.32 28.78
N PRO A 410 -4.64 -26.25 30.01
CA PRO A 410 -3.21 -26.37 30.24
C PRO A 410 -2.63 -27.65 29.60
N GLY A 411 -1.57 -27.49 28.82
CA GLY A 411 -0.92 -28.56 28.06
C GLY A 411 -1.23 -28.55 26.57
N ASP A 412 -2.35 -27.94 26.14
CA ASP A 412 -2.75 -27.84 24.75
C ASP A 412 -1.72 -27.05 23.93
N ALA A 413 -1.52 -27.46 22.68
CA ALA A 413 -0.55 -26.84 21.79
C ALA A 413 -1.18 -25.69 20.97
N VAL A 414 -0.38 -24.67 20.70
CA VAL A 414 -0.71 -23.55 19.80
C VAL A 414 0.58 -23.09 19.12
N VAL A 415 0.51 -22.62 17.87
CA VAL A 415 1.66 -22.00 17.22
C VAL A 415 1.67 -20.51 17.47
N VAL A 416 2.80 -19.99 17.95
CA VAL A 416 3.07 -18.57 18.07
C VAL A 416 3.91 -18.14 16.89
N VAL A 417 3.46 -17.07 16.23
CA VAL A 417 4.20 -16.39 15.18
C VAL A 417 4.43 -14.95 15.62
N GLY A 418 5.68 -14.56 15.83
CA GLY A 418 6.00 -13.26 16.42
C GLY A 418 7.43 -12.78 16.17
N PRO A 419 7.75 -11.53 16.55
CA PRO A 419 9.06 -10.94 16.32
C PRO A 419 10.15 -11.72 17.06
N LYS A 420 11.31 -11.83 16.43
CA LYS A 420 12.51 -12.37 17.07
C LYS A 420 13.35 -11.22 17.64
N ILE A 421 13.83 -11.39 18.88
CA ILE A 421 14.71 -10.40 19.55
C ILE A 421 15.93 -10.09 18.68
N GLY A 422 16.31 -8.81 18.61
CA GLY A 422 17.44 -8.35 17.79
C GLY A 422 17.16 -8.27 16.29
N VAL A 423 15.91 -8.51 15.84
CA VAL A 423 15.49 -8.35 14.45
C VAL A 423 14.46 -7.24 14.33
N ASP A 424 14.73 -6.32 13.42
CA ASP A 424 13.79 -5.25 13.06
C ASP A 424 12.49 -5.81 12.44
N TRP A 425 11.38 -5.57 13.14
CA TRP A 425 10.06 -6.14 12.91
C TRP A 425 8.97 -5.10 13.23
N GLY A 426 7.91 -5.02 12.42
CA GLY A 426 6.80 -4.08 12.62
C GLY A 426 5.79 -4.54 13.69
N GLY A 427 4.54 -4.11 13.62
CA GLY A 427 3.53 -4.67 14.52
C GLY A 427 3.31 -3.95 15.84
N ILE A 428 4.05 -2.87 16.11
CA ILE A 428 3.77 -1.88 17.16
C ILE A 428 3.23 -0.63 16.44
N ALA A 429 2.03 -0.19 16.79
CA ALA A 429 1.45 1.05 16.24
C ALA A 429 1.59 2.21 17.24
N PHE A 430 1.79 1.93 18.52
CA PHE A 430 2.02 2.95 19.54
C PHE A 430 3.42 3.55 19.42
N ALA A 431 3.51 4.76 18.87
CA ALA A 431 4.75 5.49 18.64
C ALA A 431 4.61 6.97 19.05
N PRO A 432 4.54 7.29 20.36
CA PRO A 432 4.24 8.65 20.84
C PRO A 432 5.37 9.66 20.62
N GLY A 433 6.56 9.23 20.16
CA GLY A 433 7.69 10.11 19.93
C GLY A 433 8.09 10.85 21.20
N THR A 434 8.01 12.18 21.15
CA THR A 434 8.27 13.08 22.30
C THR A 434 7.01 13.78 22.79
N ALA A 435 5.83 13.18 22.62
CA ALA A 435 4.58 13.75 23.11
C ALA A 435 4.54 13.73 24.65
N ASP A 436 4.07 14.84 25.23
CA ASP A 436 4.02 15.02 26.68
C ASP A 436 2.61 14.74 27.26
N ASP A 437 1.60 14.58 26.38
CA ASP A 437 0.21 14.30 26.74
C ASP A 437 -0.39 13.21 25.83
N LEU A 438 -0.79 12.09 26.44
CA LEU A 438 -1.25 10.90 25.74
C LEU A 438 -2.76 10.72 25.83
N LEU A 439 -3.41 10.34 24.73
CA LEU A 439 -4.83 10.04 24.68
C LEU A 439 -5.04 8.63 24.12
N LEU A 440 -5.40 7.68 24.97
CA LEU A 440 -5.70 6.30 24.56
C LEU A 440 -7.21 6.10 24.53
N VAL A 441 -7.79 5.65 23.43
CA VAL A 441 -9.26 5.54 23.32
C VAL A 441 -9.66 4.25 22.63
N GLY A 442 -10.55 3.47 23.23
CA GLY A 442 -11.05 2.27 22.57
C GLY A 442 -12.16 1.53 23.28
N ASP A 443 -12.68 0.53 22.59
CA ASP A 443 -13.63 -0.44 23.15
C ASP A 443 -12.91 -1.65 23.77
N GLU A 444 -13.64 -2.71 24.11
CA GLU A 444 -13.09 -3.88 24.80
C GLU A 444 -11.94 -4.54 24.04
N THR A 445 -11.90 -4.44 22.72
CA THR A 445 -10.86 -5.05 21.90
C THR A 445 -9.53 -4.30 21.97
N ALA A 446 -9.56 -3.03 22.37
CA ALA A 446 -8.36 -2.24 22.62
C ALA A 446 -7.75 -2.48 24.01
N VAL A 447 -8.54 -3.01 24.96
CA VAL A 447 -8.11 -3.16 26.36
C VAL A 447 -6.80 -3.95 26.49
N PRO A 448 -6.56 -5.09 25.81
CA PRO A 448 -5.29 -5.81 25.93
C PRO A 448 -4.07 -4.98 25.53
N ALA A 449 -4.20 -4.18 24.45
CA ALA A 449 -3.12 -3.31 23.98
C ALA A 449 -2.91 -2.09 24.88
N VAL A 450 -3.99 -1.41 25.29
CA VAL A 450 -3.87 -0.29 26.24
C VAL A 450 -3.26 -0.75 27.56
N ALA A 451 -3.66 -1.93 28.04
CA ALA A 451 -3.10 -2.52 29.25
C ALA A 451 -1.59 -2.84 29.12
N ALA A 452 -1.13 -3.23 27.92
CA ALA A 452 0.28 -3.49 27.63
C ALA A 452 1.09 -2.19 27.47
N ILE A 453 0.51 -1.18 26.79
CA ILE A 453 1.07 0.17 26.67
C ILE A 453 1.26 0.80 28.05
N LEU A 454 0.17 0.93 28.83
CA LEU A 454 0.19 1.58 30.15
C LEU A 454 1.18 0.93 31.11
N GLY A 455 1.33 -0.40 31.04
CA GLY A 455 2.27 -1.14 31.88
C GLY A 455 3.74 -0.87 31.60
N GLN A 456 4.07 -0.27 30.44
CA GLN A 456 5.44 -0.03 29.96
C GLN A 456 5.75 1.45 29.75
N LEU A 457 4.78 2.34 29.95
CA LEU A 457 5.01 3.78 29.88
C LEU A 457 5.99 4.26 30.96
N PRO A 458 6.80 5.30 30.67
CA PRO A 458 7.60 5.99 31.66
C PRO A 458 6.76 6.50 32.85
N ALA A 459 7.35 6.54 34.04
CA ALA A 459 6.64 6.91 35.27
C ALA A 459 6.13 8.37 35.28
N ASP A 460 6.74 9.24 34.47
CA ASP A 460 6.41 10.64 34.28
C ASP A 460 5.43 10.91 33.13
N ALA A 461 5.00 9.87 32.40
CA ALA A 461 4.01 9.99 31.35
C ALA A 461 2.68 10.55 31.88
N ARG A 462 2.02 11.37 31.06
CA ARG A 462 0.75 12.03 31.37
C ARG A 462 -0.28 11.76 30.28
N GLY A 463 -1.55 11.78 30.65
CA GLY A 463 -2.61 11.59 29.68
C GLY A 463 -3.92 11.05 30.25
N THR A 464 -4.77 10.57 29.35
CA THR A 464 -6.05 9.94 29.68
C THR A 464 -6.29 8.72 28.78
N ALA A 465 -6.79 7.64 29.37
CA ALA A 465 -7.24 6.44 28.67
C ALA A 465 -8.75 6.27 28.86
N TYR A 466 -9.53 6.33 27.78
CA TYR A 466 -10.96 6.01 27.80
C TYR A 466 -11.18 4.61 27.24
N LEU A 467 -11.63 3.69 28.09
CA LEU A 467 -11.86 2.28 27.76
C LEU A 467 -13.32 1.93 27.96
N GLU A 468 -14.01 1.61 26.87
CA GLU A 468 -15.37 1.09 26.95
C GLU A 468 -15.38 -0.44 26.96
N VAL A 469 -16.24 -1.02 27.80
CA VAL A 469 -16.37 -2.47 27.96
C VAL A 469 -17.83 -2.92 28.05
N PRO A 470 -18.18 -4.12 27.56
CA PRO A 470 -19.53 -4.67 27.57
C PRO A 470 -20.23 -4.57 28.93
N TRP A 471 -19.52 -4.97 29.99
CA TRP A 471 -20.06 -5.12 31.33
C TRP A 471 -19.18 -4.44 32.39
N VAL A 472 -19.76 -4.09 33.55
CA VAL A 472 -19.01 -3.50 34.67
C VAL A 472 -17.97 -4.49 35.21
N GLU A 473 -18.25 -5.78 35.13
CA GLU A 473 -17.38 -6.88 35.52
C GLU A 473 -16.12 -6.99 34.63
N ASP A 474 -16.13 -6.37 33.45
CA ASP A 474 -14.98 -6.35 32.54
C ASP A 474 -13.94 -5.28 32.90
N ILE A 475 -14.22 -4.43 33.89
CA ILE A 475 -13.28 -3.42 34.38
C ILE A 475 -12.08 -4.11 35.04
N GLN A 476 -10.89 -3.85 34.52
CA GLN A 476 -9.65 -4.47 34.99
C GLN A 476 -8.80 -3.51 35.82
N GLN A 477 -8.03 -4.06 36.76
CA GLN A 477 -6.95 -3.32 37.40
C GLN A 477 -5.73 -3.25 36.48
N LEU A 478 -5.51 -2.08 35.88
CA LEU A 478 -4.36 -1.83 35.01
C LEU A 478 -3.22 -1.16 35.78
N ARG A 479 -1.99 -1.53 35.44
CA ARG A 479 -0.81 -0.76 35.85
C ARG A 479 -0.69 0.42 34.91
N ALA A 480 -0.74 1.64 35.46
CA ALA A 480 -0.60 2.88 34.71
C ALA A 480 0.28 3.88 35.49
N PRO A 481 1.02 4.76 34.80
CA PRO A 481 1.71 5.88 35.45
C PRO A 481 0.73 6.78 36.20
N ARG A 482 1.18 7.41 37.31
CA ARG A 482 0.31 8.27 38.12
C ARG A 482 -0.25 9.48 37.36
N GLY A 483 0.45 9.92 36.31
CA GLY A 483 0.03 11.03 35.46
C GLY A 483 -1.01 10.64 34.40
N VAL A 484 -1.33 9.36 34.25
CA VAL A 484 -2.30 8.87 33.26
C VAL A 484 -3.58 8.44 33.97
N GLU A 485 -4.68 9.16 33.70
CA GLU A 485 -6.00 8.79 34.20
C GLU A 485 -6.60 7.68 33.34
N VAL A 486 -7.13 6.61 33.95
CA VAL A 486 -7.83 5.54 33.24
C VAL A 486 -9.31 5.59 33.58
N VAL A 487 -10.14 5.91 32.58
CA VAL A 487 -11.58 6.06 32.68
C VAL A 487 -12.25 4.86 32.01
N TRP A 488 -12.99 4.10 32.81
CA TRP A 488 -13.77 2.96 32.34
C TRP A 488 -15.22 3.34 32.07
N LEU A 489 -15.76 2.84 30.95
CA LEU A 489 -17.11 3.11 30.49
C LEU A 489 -17.82 1.77 30.23
N SER A 490 -18.73 1.36 31.11
CA SER A 490 -19.53 0.15 30.86
C SER A 490 -20.70 0.49 29.93
N ARG A 491 -20.83 -0.24 28.81
CA ARG A 491 -21.96 -0.11 27.86
C ARG A 491 -23.21 -0.86 28.30
N CYS A 492 -23.13 -1.75 29.30
CA CYS A 492 -24.29 -2.45 29.86
C CYS A 492 -25.17 -3.13 28.79
N GLY A 493 -24.55 -3.68 27.74
CA GLY A 493 -25.24 -4.30 26.61
C GLY A 493 -25.61 -3.38 25.44
N GLU A 494 -25.35 -2.07 25.51
CA GLU A 494 -25.48 -1.16 24.36
C GLU A 494 -24.46 -1.47 23.24
N ALA A 495 -24.56 -0.76 22.12
CA ALA A 495 -23.65 -0.94 20.99
C ALA A 495 -22.23 -0.38 21.30
N PRO A 496 -21.17 -0.94 20.69
CA PRO A 496 -19.84 -0.34 20.76
C PRO A 496 -19.84 1.11 20.28
N GLY A 497 -19.11 1.96 20.99
CA GLY A 497 -19.04 3.40 20.76
C GLY A 497 -20.06 4.25 21.53
N SER A 498 -21.08 3.64 22.16
CA SER A 498 -22.19 4.32 22.84
C SER A 498 -21.75 5.34 23.90
N HIS A 499 -20.65 5.09 24.59
CA HIS A 499 -20.16 5.93 25.69
C HIS A 499 -18.75 6.45 25.45
N VAL A 500 -17.87 5.69 24.79
CA VAL A 500 -16.50 6.15 24.50
C VAL A 500 -16.48 7.35 23.54
N VAL A 501 -17.36 7.37 22.53
CA VAL A 501 -17.44 8.51 21.61
C VAL A 501 -17.92 9.78 22.32
N PRO A 502 -19.03 9.78 23.08
CA PRO A 502 -19.42 10.94 23.89
C PRO A 502 -18.38 11.34 24.95
N ALA A 503 -17.66 10.39 25.56
CA ALA A 503 -16.60 10.69 26.51
C ALA A 503 -15.43 11.45 25.85
N LEU A 504 -14.99 11.00 24.67
CA LEU A 504 -13.96 11.70 23.90
C LEU A 504 -14.41 13.10 23.49
N ARG A 505 -15.65 13.27 23.02
CA ARG A 505 -16.19 14.58 22.65
C ARG A 505 -16.18 15.56 23.82
N ARG A 506 -16.59 15.10 25.01
CA ARG A 506 -16.53 15.91 26.25
C ARG A 506 -15.09 16.26 26.63
N HIS A 507 -14.16 15.31 26.50
CA HIS A 507 -12.73 15.55 26.72
C HIS A 507 -12.19 16.67 25.81
N LEU A 508 -12.63 16.69 24.55
CA LEU A 508 -12.24 17.69 23.55
C LEU A 508 -13.03 19.00 23.62
N GLY A 509 -14.01 19.12 24.53
CA GLY A 509 -14.89 20.30 24.62
C GLY A 509 -15.86 20.46 23.43
N LEU A 510 -16.14 19.39 22.68
CA LEU A 510 -17.06 19.39 21.54
C LEU A 510 -18.51 19.18 22.01
N GLY A 511 -19.46 19.90 21.39
CA GLY A 511 -20.90 19.74 21.64
C GLY A 511 -21.56 18.67 20.78
N GLY A 512 -22.70 18.12 21.24
CA GLY A 512 -23.55 17.16 20.54
C GLY A 512 -23.09 15.70 20.60
N ASP A 513 -24.01 14.76 20.35
CA ASP A 513 -23.71 13.33 20.25
C ASP A 513 -23.35 12.97 18.80
N ALA A 514 -22.24 12.25 18.60
CA ALA A 514 -21.88 11.73 17.28
C ALA A 514 -22.46 10.32 17.12
N VAL A 515 -23.11 10.08 15.98
CA VAL A 515 -23.63 8.75 15.62
C VAL A 515 -22.48 7.90 15.06
N VAL A 516 -22.29 6.71 15.62
CA VAL A 516 -21.33 5.73 15.12
C VAL A 516 -21.86 5.14 13.82
N GLU A 517 -21.16 5.39 12.71
CA GLU A 517 -21.51 4.81 11.40
C GLU A 517 -20.98 3.38 11.26
N ARG A 518 -21.76 2.50 10.62
CA ARG A 518 -21.28 1.16 10.25
C ARG A 518 -20.22 1.27 9.16
N ALA A 519 -19.08 0.60 9.34
CA ALA A 519 -18.01 0.56 8.35
C ALA A 519 -18.18 -0.60 7.34
N GLU A 520 -18.08 -0.30 6.04
CA GLU A 520 -18.14 -1.30 4.97
C GLU A 520 -16.80 -2.04 4.75
N ASN A 521 -15.67 -1.43 5.13
CA ASN A 521 -14.31 -1.99 5.00
C ASN A 521 -13.52 -1.83 6.30
N GLU A 522 -12.63 -2.78 6.60
CA GLU A 522 -11.62 -2.62 7.66
C GLU A 522 -10.66 -1.49 7.30
N ILE A 523 -10.27 -0.69 8.29
CA ILE A 523 -9.31 0.40 8.10
C ILE A 523 -8.01 -0.02 8.78
N TRP A 524 -6.96 -0.12 7.98
CA TRP A 524 -5.59 -0.38 8.44
C TRP A 524 -4.68 0.69 7.84
N ASP A 525 -4.03 1.47 8.70
CA ASP A 525 -3.16 2.58 8.32
C ASP A 525 -2.11 2.71 9.42
N GLU A 526 -0.84 2.42 9.11
CA GLU A 526 0.26 2.67 10.03
C GLU A 526 0.67 4.13 9.90
N PRO A 527 0.86 4.89 11.00
CA PRO A 527 1.26 6.29 10.90
C PRO A 527 2.61 6.42 10.18
N GLU A 528 2.65 7.22 9.11
CA GLU A 528 3.83 7.36 8.23
C GLU A 528 5.04 8.02 8.93
N VAL A 529 4.86 8.69 10.07
CA VAL A 529 5.92 9.47 10.74
C VAL A 529 5.67 9.55 12.26
N PRO A 530 6.71 9.43 13.12
CA PRO A 530 6.57 9.72 14.55
C PRO A 530 6.24 11.20 14.80
N VAL A 531 5.37 11.45 15.78
CA VAL A 531 4.88 12.78 16.15
C VAL A 531 5.96 13.59 16.87
N ALA A 532 6.18 14.82 16.41
CA ALA A 532 7.02 15.79 17.10
C ALA A 532 6.18 16.62 18.08
N ALA A 533 6.57 16.58 19.36
CA ALA A 533 6.19 17.44 20.50
C ALA A 533 4.72 17.93 20.60
N GLY A 534 4.07 17.59 21.72
CA GLY A 534 2.73 18.06 22.07
C GLY A 534 1.86 16.93 22.59
N ARG A 535 0.86 16.54 21.80
CA ARG A 535 -0.18 15.55 22.13
C ARG A 535 -0.13 14.37 21.18
N TYR A 536 -0.51 13.19 21.66
CA TYR A 536 -0.56 11.97 20.84
C TYR A 536 -1.77 11.13 21.20
N ALA A 537 -2.55 10.73 20.20
CA ALA A 537 -3.68 9.83 20.35
C ALA A 537 -3.39 8.46 19.75
N TRP A 538 -3.76 7.42 20.48
CA TRP A 538 -3.83 6.05 19.96
C TRP A 538 -5.25 5.55 20.17
N ILE A 539 -5.93 5.20 19.07
CA ILE A 539 -7.32 4.76 19.10
C ILE A 539 -7.46 3.34 18.53
N ALA A 540 -8.25 2.49 19.17
CA ALA A 540 -8.48 1.17 18.62
C ALA A 540 -9.83 0.58 19.01
N GLY A 541 -10.36 -0.34 18.21
CA GLY A 541 -11.66 -0.96 18.49
C GLY A 541 -12.35 -1.55 17.26
N GLU A 542 -13.67 -1.66 17.34
CA GLU A 542 -14.56 -1.95 16.22
C GLU A 542 -14.42 -0.88 15.13
N SER A 543 -14.42 -1.30 13.86
CA SER A 543 -14.07 -0.46 12.71
C SER A 543 -14.90 0.83 12.59
N GLY A 544 -16.21 0.78 12.87
CA GLY A 544 -17.10 1.94 12.90
C GLY A 544 -16.82 2.90 14.05
N VAL A 545 -16.50 2.36 15.24
CA VAL A 545 -16.05 3.15 16.40
C VAL A 545 -14.76 3.89 16.07
N VAL A 546 -13.75 3.20 15.56
CA VAL A 546 -12.45 3.79 15.19
C VAL A 546 -12.60 4.89 14.15
N ARG A 547 -13.43 4.69 13.12
CA ARG A 547 -13.71 5.71 12.10
C ARG A 547 -14.33 6.97 12.71
N THR A 548 -15.28 6.80 13.64
CA THR A 548 -15.93 7.91 14.36
C THR A 548 -14.95 8.65 15.27
N LEU A 549 -14.11 7.92 16.01
CA LEU A 549 -13.07 8.50 16.87
C LEU A 549 -12.04 9.29 16.05
N ARG A 550 -11.54 8.73 14.94
CA ARG A 550 -10.59 9.41 14.04
C ARG A 550 -11.18 10.70 13.45
N ARG A 551 -12.44 10.64 12.98
CA ARG A 551 -13.16 11.81 12.46
C ARG A 551 -13.30 12.90 13.53
N THR A 552 -13.62 12.50 14.77
CA THR A 552 -13.77 13.43 15.89
C THR A 552 -12.44 14.14 16.20
N LEU A 553 -11.32 13.41 16.23
CA LEU A 553 -9.99 13.98 16.49
C LEU A 553 -9.52 14.89 15.34
N VAL A 554 -9.51 14.37 14.11
CA VAL A 554 -8.89 15.07 12.97
C VAL A 554 -9.82 16.12 12.37
N SER A 555 -11.06 15.74 12.03
CA SER A 555 -11.97 16.61 11.28
C SER A 555 -12.69 17.62 12.17
N GLU A 556 -13.03 17.26 13.40
CA GLU A 556 -13.81 18.13 14.30
C GLU A 556 -12.94 18.89 15.30
N ALA A 557 -11.98 18.22 15.95
CA ALA A 557 -11.08 18.86 16.91
C ALA A 557 -9.79 19.43 16.28
N GLY A 558 -9.58 19.23 14.98
CA GLY A 558 -8.45 19.79 14.24
C GLY A 558 -7.09 19.23 14.66
N TRP A 559 -7.02 17.97 15.08
CA TRP A 559 -5.74 17.28 15.30
C TRP A 559 -5.08 16.97 13.95
N ASP A 560 -3.76 17.06 13.91
CA ASP A 560 -3.01 16.66 12.74
C ASP A 560 -3.07 15.15 12.57
N LYS A 561 -3.11 14.66 11.33
CA LYS A 561 -3.18 13.21 11.06
C LYS A 561 -2.00 12.44 11.66
N GLY A 562 -0.83 13.08 11.76
CA GLY A 562 0.34 12.50 12.42
C GLY A 562 0.11 12.27 13.91
N GLU A 563 -0.63 13.15 14.60
CA GLU A 563 -0.92 13.07 16.04
C GLU A 563 -1.82 11.89 16.43
N VAL A 564 -2.38 11.15 15.46
CA VAL A 564 -3.38 10.09 15.71
C VAL A 564 -2.98 8.78 15.05
N ALA A 565 -2.53 7.82 15.84
CA ALA A 565 -2.41 6.43 15.43
C ALA A 565 -3.74 5.69 15.67
N PHE A 566 -4.08 4.73 14.81
CA PHE A 566 -5.31 3.97 14.99
C PHE A 566 -5.23 2.51 14.54
N MET A 567 -6.14 1.68 15.05
CA MET A 567 -6.24 0.26 14.69
C MET A 567 -7.68 -0.26 14.75
N GLY A 568 -8.19 -0.78 13.64
CA GLY A 568 -9.41 -1.59 13.63
C GLY A 568 -9.10 -3.04 13.99
N TYR A 569 -9.70 -3.56 15.06
CA TYR A 569 -9.47 -4.93 15.52
C TYR A 569 -10.46 -5.95 14.92
N TRP A 570 -11.70 -5.51 14.63
CA TRP A 570 -12.76 -6.38 14.14
C TRP A 570 -13.96 -5.58 13.58
N ARG A 571 -14.96 -6.32 13.05
CA ARG A 571 -16.21 -5.79 12.51
C ARG A 571 -17.41 -6.63 12.94
N ILE A 572 -18.51 -5.98 13.32
CA ILE A 572 -19.77 -6.65 13.66
C ILE A 572 -20.37 -7.35 12.43
N GLY A 573 -20.80 -8.61 12.60
CA GLY A 573 -21.54 -9.37 11.60
C GLY A 573 -20.71 -10.10 10.55
N VAL A 574 -19.38 -10.18 10.73
CA VAL A 574 -18.49 -10.92 9.83
C VAL A 574 -17.68 -11.94 10.62
N ALA A 575 -18.07 -13.20 10.53
CA ALA A 575 -17.21 -14.32 10.91
C ALA A 575 -16.09 -14.42 9.86
N MET A 576 -14.89 -13.95 10.22
CA MET A 576 -13.71 -14.08 9.37
C MET A 576 -13.37 -15.58 9.25
N ALA A 577 -13.11 -16.08 8.03
CA ALA A 577 -12.59 -17.43 7.81
C ALA A 577 -11.19 -17.60 8.42
#